data_AF-A0A418V1R2-F1
#
_entry.id   AF-A0A418V1R2-F1
#
_cell.length_a   1.000
_cell.length_b   1.000
_cell.length_c   1.000
_cell.angle_alpha   90.00
_cell.angle_beta   90.00
_cell.angle_gamma   90.00
#
_symmetry.space_group_name_H-M   'P 1'
#
loop_
_entity.id
_entity.type
_entity.pdbx_description
1 polymer ?
#
loop_
_entity_poly.entity_id
_entity_poly.type
_entity_poly.pdbx_seq_one_letter_code
_entity_poly.pdbx_strand_id
1 'polypeptide(L)'
;MPVLARFAFALIAAAALCGCVTSDDAGPPDGGDAVQPFPANYRSEIPAFLRSYLNNPVGLRDAAMAEPVQRQVAGRVRFVSCVRFIQGGRPQELAIVHVNGRLDRVAGTAAELCAGAVYAPFPELEKLSR
;
A
#
# COMPACT_ATOMS: atom_id res chain seq x y z
N MET A 1 -57.44 -45.85 1.54
CA MET A 1 -56.41 -46.09 0.50
C MET A 1 -56.52 -45.00 -0.55
N PRO A 2 -55.40 -44.50 -1.08
CA PRO A 2 -55.02 -43.08 -0.94
C PRO A 2 -54.77 -42.40 -2.29
N VAL A 3 -55.45 -41.28 -2.58
CA VAL A 3 -55.16 -40.46 -3.78
C VAL A 3 -55.14 -38.98 -3.43
N LEU A 4 -54.52 -38.63 -2.31
CA LEU A 4 -54.30 -37.23 -1.91
C LEU A 4 -52.92 -37.06 -1.25
N ALA A 5 -51.89 -37.64 -1.84
CA ALA A 5 -50.56 -37.64 -1.22
C ALA A 5 -49.41 -37.76 -2.22
N ARG A 6 -49.48 -37.13 -3.41
CA ARG A 6 -48.38 -37.22 -4.40
C ARG A 6 -48.10 -35.99 -5.26
N PHE A 7 -48.67 -34.82 -4.95
CA PHE A 7 -48.40 -33.58 -5.70
C PHE A 7 -47.69 -32.50 -4.89
N ALA A 8 -46.97 -32.88 -3.84
CA ALA A 8 -46.20 -31.93 -3.01
C ALA A 8 -44.70 -32.32 -2.93
N PHE A 9 -44.16 -32.97 -3.96
CA PHE A 9 -42.75 -33.39 -3.98
C PHE A 9 -41.86 -32.58 -4.95
N ALA A 10 -42.39 -31.52 -5.54
CA ALA A 10 -41.69 -30.72 -6.56
C ALA A 10 -41.47 -29.25 -6.18
N LEU A 11 -41.41 -28.95 -4.87
CA LEU A 11 -41.09 -27.62 -4.33
C LEU A 11 -40.09 -27.71 -3.16
N ILE A 12 -39.23 -28.73 -3.18
CA ILE A 12 -37.99 -28.77 -2.39
C ILE A 12 -36.89 -28.17 -3.28
N ALA A 13 -37.12 -26.91 -3.69
CA ALA A 13 -36.18 -26.11 -4.44
C ALA A 13 -35.70 -24.98 -3.52
N ALA A 14 -34.43 -25.07 -3.14
CA ALA A 14 -33.56 -23.94 -2.88
C ALA A 14 -34.01 -22.92 -1.81
N ALA A 15 -33.86 -23.25 -0.53
CA ALA A 15 -33.80 -22.22 0.52
C ALA A 15 -33.04 -22.62 1.80
N ALA A 16 -32.15 -23.62 1.75
CA ALA A 16 -31.38 -24.05 2.92
C ALA A 16 -29.94 -23.52 2.92
N LEU A 17 -29.77 -22.20 2.67
CA LEU A 17 -28.54 -21.47 2.99
C LEU A 17 -28.88 -20.18 3.76
N CYS A 18 -29.49 -20.32 4.94
CA CYS A 18 -29.36 -19.31 5.99
C CYS A 18 -28.07 -19.60 6.76
N GLY A 19 -26.93 -19.21 6.19
CA GLY A 19 -25.70 -19.07 6.95
C GLY A 19 -25.78 -17.79 7.77
N CYS A 20 -26.13 -17.91 9.04
CA CYS A 20 -25.89 -16.84 10.01
C CYS A 20 -24.39 -16.78 10.28
N VAL A 21 -23.64 -16.03 9.46
CA VAL A 21 -22.34 -15.51 9.89
C VAL A 21 -22.61 -14.16 10.52
N THR A 22 -22.86 -14.18 11.82
CA THR A 22 -22.73 -12.99 12.67
C THR A 22 -21.25 -12.83 12.99
N SER A 23 -20.48 -12.45 11.98
CA SER A 23 -19.18 -11.85 12.23
C SER A 23 -19.45 -10.41 12.65
N ASP A 24 -19.68 -10.22 13.95
CA ASP A 24 -19.28 -8.99 14.65
C ASP A 24 -17.74 -8.92 14.65
N ASP A 25 -17.15 -8.88 13.46
CA ASP A 25 -15.82 -8.31 13.30
C ASP A 25 -16.06 -6.81 13.09
N ALA A 26 -16.45 -6.15 14.19
CA ALA A 26 -16.04 -4.78 14.42
C ALA A 26 -14.50 -4.79 14.50
N GLY A 27 -13.86 -4.91 13.33
CA GLY A 27 -12.49 -4.48 13.16
C GLY A 27 -12.40 -3.05 13.71
N PRO A 28 -11.30 -2.69 14.39
CA PRO A 28 -11.15 -1.35 14.94
C PRO A 28 -11.54 -0.33 13.87
N PRO A 29 -12.29 0.74 14.21
CA PRO A 29 -12.70 1.73 13.22
C PRO A 29 -11.48 2.10 12.38
N ASP A 30 -11.63 2.03 11.05
CA ASP A 30 -10.59 2.40 10.08
C ASP A 30 -10.05 3.78 10.42
N GLY A 31 -9.03 3.79 11.27
CA GLY A 31 -8.52 4.98 11.93
C GLY A 31 -7.87 5.85 10.89
N GLY A 32 -8.66 6.75 10.30
CA GLY A 32 -8.13 7.89 9.55
C GLY A 32 -7.15 8.69 10.40
N ASP A 33 -7.33 8.62 11.73
CA ASP A 33 -6.59 9.36 12.75
C ASP A 33 -5.91 8.45 13.80
N ALA A 34 -5.95 7.12 13.62
CA ALA A 34 -5.20 6.23 14.51
C ALA A 34 -3.70 6.45 14.25
N VAL A 35 -2.92 6.61 15.34
CA VAL A 35 -1.47 6.76 15.27
C VAL A 35 -0.88 5.46 14.69
N GLN A 36 -0.68 5.46 13.37
CA GLN A 36 0.00 4.36 12.70
C GLN A 36 1.48 4.32 13.16
N PRO A 37 2.06 3.12 13.29
CA PRO A 37 3.45 2.99 13.70
C PRO A 37 4.38 3.61 12.66
N PHE A 38 5.50 4.16 13.14
CA PHE A 38 6.58 4.62 12.27
C PHE A 38 7.16 3.43 11.49
N PRO A 39 7.42 3.56 10.17
CA PRO A 39 7.87 2.45 9.35
C PRO A 39 9.35 2.12 9.57
N ALA A 40 9.69 1.39 10.63
CA ALA A 40 11.07 1.21 11.09
C ALA A 40 12.07 0.66 10.04
N ASN A 41 11.60 -0.16 9.09
CA ASN A 41 12.46 -0.83 8.09
C ASN A 41 12.50 -0.10 6.74
N TYR A 42 12.01 1.14 6.67
CA TYR A 42 11.83 1.87 5.40
C TYR A 42 13.11 1.88 4.51
N ARG A 43 14.29 2.05 5.10
CA ARG A 43 15.56 2.13 4.34
C ARG A 43 15.90 0.83 3.62
N SER A 44 15.59 -0.33 4.18
CA SER A 44 15.88 -1.63 3.55
C SER A 44 14.74 -2.09 2.63
N GLU A 45 13.50 -1.71 2.94
CA GLU A 45 12.33 -2.08 2.13
C GLU A 45 12.25 -1.29 0.82
N ILE A 46 12.62 -0.01 0.81
CA ILE A 46 12.52 0.84 -0.38
C ILE A 46 13.32 0.31 -1.58
N PRO A 47 14.61 -0.09 -1.46
CA PRO A 47 15.36 -0.63 -2.59
C PRO A 47 14.76 -1.96 -3.06
N ALA A 48 14.29 -2.81 -2.14
CA ALA A 48 13.63 -4.07 -2.48
C ALA A 48 12.35 -3.83 -3.29
N PHE A 49 11.54 -2.85 -2.88
CA PHE A 49 10.34 -2.42 -3.60
C PHE A 49 10.68 -1.81 -4.96
N LEU A 50 11.65 -0.89 -5.03
CA LEU A 50 12.01 -0.21 -6.28
C LEU A 50 12.64 -1.15 -7.31
N ARG A 51 13.24 -2.26 -6.88
CA ARG A 51 13.73 -3.30 -7.79
C ARG A 51 12.62 -3.93 -8.63
N SER A 52 11.40 -4.08 -8.09
CA SER A 52 10.24 -4.62 -8.81
C SER A 52 9.36 -3.52 -9.42
N TYR A 53 9.34 -2.33 -8.82
CA TYR A 53 8.54 -1.20 -9.31
C TYR A 53 9.14 -0.56 -10.58
N LEU A 54 10.46 -0.42 -10.64
CA LEU A 54 11.13 0.20 -11.77
C LEU A 54 11.27 -0.79 -12.93
N ASN A 55 10.88 -0.35 -14.14
CA ASN A 55 11.05 -1.13 -15.36
C ASN A 55 12.53 -1.50 -15.62
N ASN A 56 13.45 -0.61 -15.27
CA ASN A 56 14.90 -0.84 -15.33
C ASN A 56 15.59 -0.20 -14.11
N PRO A 57 15.94 -0.98 -13.08
CA PRO A 57 16.54 -0.44 -11.86
C PRO A 57 18.06 -0.23 -11.96
N VAL A 58 18.69 -0.47 -13.13
CA VAL A 58 20.13 -0.34 -13.31
C VAL A 58 20.52 1.11 -13.61
N GLY A 59 21.65 1.54 -13.04
CA GLY A 59 22.27 2.82 -13.40
C GLY A 59 21.59 4.04 -12.78
N LEU A 60 20.92 3.87 -11.64
CA LEU A 60 20.43 4.99 -10.82
C LEU A 60 21.62 5.76 -10.25
N ARG A 61 21.50 7.09 -10.17
CA ARG A 61 22.57 8.00 -9.73
C ARG A 61 22.02 9.10 -8.82
N ASP A 62 22.89 9.72 -8.04
CA ASP A 62 22.56 10.83 -7.13
C ASP A 62 21.36 10.51 -6.24
N ALA A 63 21.28 9.26 -5.78
CA ALA A 63 20.15 8.78 -5.01
C ALA A 63 20.15 9.43 -3.62
N ALA A 64 19.02 10.02 -3.27
CA ALA A 64 18.80 10.60 -1.96
C ALA A 64 17.39 10.31 -1.48
N MET A 65 17.24 10.23 -0.16
CA MET A 65 15.99 9.89 0.49
C MET A 65 15.75 10.82 1.69
N ALA A 66 14.50 11.21 1.89
CA ALA A 66 14.02 11.84 3.11
C ALA A 66 13.41 10.82 4.08
N GLU A 67 13.56 11.05 5.38
CA GLU A 67 12.92 10.21 6.39
C GLU A 67 11.38 10.24 6.26
N PRO A 68 10.67 9.17 6.65
CA PRO A 68 9.22 9.13 6.64
C PRO A 68 8.61 10.28 7.47
N VAL A 69 7.78 11.11 6.83
CA VAL A 69 7.03 12.18 7.50
C VAL A 69 5.53 12.04 7.27
N GLN A 70 4.71 12.52 8.20
CA GLN A 70 3.26 12.47 8.04
C GLN A 70 2.79 13.48 6.99
N ARG A 71 1.96 13.02 6.07
CA ARG A 71 1.31 13.80 5.01
C ARG A 71 -0.15 13.39 4.86
N GLN A 72 -0.98 14.30 4.36
CA GLN A 72 -2.34 13.97 3.95
C GLN A 72 -2.30 13.27 2.59
N VAL A 73 -2.79 12.04 2.53
CA VAL A 73 -2.86 11.24 1.31
C VAL A 73 -4.29 10.71 1.18
N ALA A 74 -5.01 11.17 0.15
CA ALA A 74 -6.41 10.80 -0.10
C ALA A 74 -7.32 10.95 1.15
N GLY A 75 -7.15 12.06 1.89
CA GLY A 75 -7.96 12.38 3.07
C GLY A 75 -7.58 11.63 4.35
N ARG A 76 -6.45 10.90 4.36
CA ARG A 76 -5.93 10.22 5.56
C ARG A 76 -4.48 10.60 5.81
N VAL A 77 -4.09 10.70 7.08
CA VAL A 77 -2.69 10.93 7.45
C VAL A 77 -1.91 9.64 7.21
N ARG A 78 -0.88 9.71 6.36
CA ARG A 78 0.04 8.60 6.02
C ARG A 78 1.48 9.03 6.20
N PHE A 79 2.35 8.10 6.60
CA PHE A 79 3.79 8.35 6.51
C PHE A 79 4.20 8.27 5.04
N VAL A 80 5.03 9.21 4.61
CA VAL A 80 5.55 9.29 3.24
C VAL A 80 7.06 9.44 3.28
N SER A 81 7.73 8.60 2.51
CA SER A 81 9.16 8.64 2.24
C SER A 81 9.39 9.19 0.84
N CYS A 82 10.15 10.27 0.74
CA CYS A 82 10.49 10.85 -0.55
C CYS A 82 11.84 10.35 -1.02
N VAL A 83 11.91 9.87 -2.27
CA VAL A 83 13.11 9.32 -2.88
C VAL A 83 13.35 10.02 -4.20
N ARG A 84 14.56 10.55 -4.40
CA ARG A 84 14.98 11.16 -5.66
C ARG A 84 16.23 10.49 -6.19
N PHE A 85 16.35 10.43 -7.50
CA PHE A 85 17.50 9.87 -8.20
C PHE A 85 17.49 10.34 -9.67
N ILE A 86 18.59 10.14 -10.37
CA ILE A 86 18.69 10.33 -11.81
C ILE A 86 18.65 8.97 -12.49
N GLN A 87 17.80 8.83 -13.51
CA GLN A 87 17.69 7.63 -14.33
C GLN A 87 17.72 8.02 -15.80
N GLY A 88 18.65 7.46 -16.57
CA GLY A 88 18.82 7.82 -17.99
C GLY A 88 19.03 9.33 -18.22
N GLY A 89 19.69 10.02 -17.29
CA GLY A 89 19.92 11.47 -17.33
C GLY A 89 18.72 12.33 -16.94
N ARG A 90 17.60 11.73 -16.50
CA ARG A 90 16.40 12.46 -16.07
C ARG A 90 16.25 12.39 -14.55
N PRO A 91 16.03 13.51 -13.85
CA PRO A 91 15.70 13.50 -12.44
C PRO A 91 14.32 12.86 -12.24
N GLN A 92 14.20 11.99 -11.25
CA GLN A 92 12.98 11.34 -10.81
C GLN A 92 12.77 11.67 -9.32
N GLU A 93 11.52 11.85 -8.91
CA GLU A 93 11.14 12.00 -7.53
C GLU A 93 9.88 11.18 -7.27
N LEU A 94 9.93 10.29 -6.28
CA LEU A 94 8.86 9.39 -5.89
C LEU A 94 8.46 9.68 -4.46
N ALA A 95 7.15 9.76 -4.20
CA ALA A 95 6.58 9.76 -2.87
C ALA A 95 6.07 8.34 -2.54
N ILE A 96 6.74 7.65 -1.62
CA ILE A 96 6.40 6.29 -1.21
C ILE A 96 5.54 6.37 0.05
N VAL A 97 4.32 5.84 -0.02
CA VAL A 97 3.35 5.83 1.06
C VAL A 97 3.54 4.57 1.90
N HIS A 98 3.50 4.77 3.22
CA HIS A 98 3.48 3.69 4.20
C HIS A 98 2.11 3.62 4.88
N VAL A 99 1.62 2.39 5.07
CA VAL A 99 0.37 2.10 5.76
C VAL A 99 0.68 1.11 6.88
N ASN A 100 0.27 1.44 8.11
CA ASN A 100 0.50 0.60 9.29
C ASN A 100 1.98 0.19 9.47
N GLY A 101 2.91 1.13 9.22
CA GLY A 101 4.35 0.91 9.36
C GLY A 101 5.01 0.10 8.25
N ARG A 102 4.31 -0.18 7.14
CA ARG A 102 4.82 -0.94 6.00
C ARG A 102 4.75 -0.14 4.71
N LEU A 103 5.72 -0.37 3.83
CA LEU A 103 5.70 0.17 2.47
C LEU A 103 4.49 -0.38 1.70
N ASP A 104 3.67 0.52 1.14
CA ASP A 104 2.46 0.17 0.39
C ASP A 104 2.60 0.45 -1.12
N ARG A 105 2.80 1.72 -1.50
CA ARG A 105 2.78 2.14 -2.91
C ARG A 105 3.50 3.47 -3.15
N VAL A 106 3.68 3.82 -4.43
CA VAL A 106 4.05 5.18 -4.87
C VAL A 106 2.79 6.03 -5.05
N ALA A 107 2.79 7.25 -4.54
CA ALA A 107 1.73 8.24 -4.73
C ALA A 107 1.88 9.00 -6.05
N GLY A 108 0.75 9.46 -6.60
CA GLY A 108 0.72 10.18 -7.88
C GLY A 108 1.17 11.65 -7.82
N THR A 109 1.30 12.25 -6.64
CA THR A 109 1.59 13.68 -6.45
C THR A 109 2.88 13.91 -5.67
N ALA A 110 4.00 13.39 -6.18
CA ALA A 110 5.29 13.46 -5.48
C ALA A 110 5.71 14.92 -5.15
N ALA A 111 5.59 15.85 -6.09
CA ALA A 111 6.00 17.24 -5.88
C ALA A 111 5.30 17.91 -4.69
N GLU A 112 4.01 17.63 -4.46
CA GLU A 112 3.26 18.17 -3.32
C GLU A 112 3.65 17.47 -2.02
N LEU A 113 3.73 16.14 -2.03
CA LEU A 113 4.00 15.34 -0.83
C LEU A 113 5.46 15.51 -0.34
N CYS A 114 6.38 15.74 -1.27
CA CYS A 114 7.82 15.91 -1.03
C CYS A 114 8.25 17.37 -0.89
N ALA A 115 7.32 18.33 -0.97
CA ALA A 115 7.62 19.72 -0.71
C ALA A 115 8.25 19.90 0.68
N GLY A 116 9.40 20.57 0.73
CA GLY A 116 10.17 20.82 1.95
C GLY A 116 10.83 19.59 2.57
N ALA A 117 10.91 18.46 1.86
CA ALA A 117 11.59 17.27 2.35
C ALA A 117 13.10 17.51 2.54
N VAL A 118 13.64 16.98 3.63
CA VAL A 118 15.08 17.04 3.94
C VAL A 118 15.72 15.76 3.45
N TYR A 119 16.52 15.87 2.39
CA TYR A 119 17.14 14.73 1.72
C TYR A 119 18.53 14.41 2.31
N ALA A 120 18.77 13.12 2.56
CA ALA A 120 20.07 12.56 2.89
C ALA A 120 20.52 11.56 1.80
N PRO A 121 21.84 11.32 1.64
CA PRO A 121 22.34 10.33 0.68
C PRO A 121 21.73 8.94 0.90
N PHE A 122 21.40 8.27 -0.20
CA PHE A 122 20.81 6.93 -0.20
C PHE A 122 21.49 6.00 -1.24
N PRO A 123 22.80 5.72 -1.05
CA PRO A 123 23.61 4.98 -2.02
C PRO A 123 23.19 3.52 -2.20
N GLU A 124 22.39 2.96 -1.29
CA GLU A 124 21.85 1.60 -1.40
C GLU A 124 20.98 1.44 -2.66
N LEU A 125 20.30 2.51 -3.07
CA LEU A 125 19.45 2.50 -4.25
C LEU A 125 20.27 2.40 -5.54
N GLU A 126 21.46 3.00 -5.58
CA GLU A 126 22.34 2.96 -6.76
C GLU A 126 22.97 1.59 -7.00
N LYS A 127 22.94 0.71 -6.00
CA LYS A 127 23.44 -0.67 -6.07
C LYS A 127 22.43 -1.63 -6.70
N LEU A 128 21.23 -1.15 -7.05
CA LEU A 128 20.24 -1.99 -7.70
C LEU A 128 20.74 -2.48 -9.06
N SER A 129 20.48 -3.76 -9.29
CA SER A 129 20.79 -4.48 -10.52
C SER A 129 19.53 -5.20 -10.99
N ARG A 130 19.59 -5.87 -12.15
CA ARG A 130 18.51 -6.78 -12.57
C ARG A 130 18.65 -8.10 -11.81
#